data_AF-A0AA97AB11-F1
#
_entry.id   AF-A0AA97AB11-F1
#
_cell.length_a   1.000
_cell.length_b   1.000
_cell.length_c   1.000
_cell.angle_alpha   90.00
_cell.angle_beta   90.00
_cell.angle_gamma   90.00
#
_symmetry.space_group_name_H-M   'P 1'
#
loop_
_entity.id
_entity.type
_entity.pdbx_description
1 polymer ?
#
loop_
_entity_poly.entity_id
_entity_poly.type
_entity_poly.pdbx_seq_one_letter_code
_entity_poly.pdbx_strand_id
1 'polypeptide(L)'
;MRTILHYCKTYFPILLASFGFVKGCQIIFEELAKPNGMEAKYPLFLLTISVAALYIIPLVYFIRYLEKRYAISKKVSHLSWILGLTAGVAFSDYGHTAIGYFLLEIVKVSDDFRYDWGAAVSAPFAEEFGKALVVVLVLLIARKMTLKHALVSGIIAGLSFQIVEDIMFTFRDMFIGKLDGFETIIGRVGQAGWTHWVFTMLFAIGMVALFTKQKSMSTVQGLFWIAASIGLHFFFNSPLHTGILTTLLPMASVLLGLLAYRTVDQLTE
;
A
#
# COMPACT_ATOMS: atom_id res chain seq x y z
N MET A 1 8.10 -16.53 33.19
CA MET A 1 8.74 -16.17 31.90
C MET A 1 8.03 -16.75 30.66
N ARG A 2 7.76 -18.07 30.58
CA ARG A 2 7.04 -18.69 29.43
C ARG A 2 5.63 -18.14 29.20
N THR A 3 4.87 -17.86 30.26
CA THR A 3 3.50 -17.31 30.17
C THR A 3 3.51 -15.89 29.61
N ILE A 4 4.38 -15.02 30.13
CA ILE A 4 4.55 -13.64 29.63
C ILE A 4 4.95 -13.64 28.14
N LEU A 5 5.88 -14.52 27.74
CA LEU A 5 6.27 -14.64 26.33
C LEU A 5 5.12 -15.08 25.42
N HIS A 6 4.22 -15.94 25.91
CA HIS A 6 3.03 -16.40 25.19
C HIS A 6 1.98 -15.30 25.05
N TYR A 7 1.75 -14.52 26.12
CA TYR A 7 0.92 -13.32 26.09
C TYR A 7 1.52 -12.29 25.11
N CYS A 8 2.80 -11.93 25.22
CA CYS A 8 3.45 -10.99 24.29
C CYS A 8 3.30 -11.42 22.83
N LYS A 9 3.50 -12.70 22.48
CA LYS A 9 3.35 -13.18 21.09
C LYS A 9 1.92 -13.07 20.54
N THR A 10 0.91 -13.22 21.39
CA THR A 10 -0.50 -13.23 20.96
C THR A 10 -1.09 -11.82 20.91
N TYR A 11 -0.72 -10.97 21.87
CA TYR A 11 -1.29 -9.62 22.01
C TYR A 11 -0.47 -8.56 21.27
N PHE A 12 0.82 -8.77 21.01
CA PHE A 12 1.65 -7.79 20.30
C PHE A 12 1.09 -7.40 18.92
N PRO A 13 0.68 -8.35 18.03
CA PRO A 13 0.09 -7.98 16.76
C PRO A 13 -1.19 -7.14 16.91
N ILE A 14 -2.01 -7.44 17.93
CA ILE A 14 -3.25 -6.71 18.21
C ILE A 14 -2.93 -5.29 18.69
N LEU A 15 -1.98 -5.14 19.60
CA LEU A 15 -1.55 -3.83 20.12
C LEU A 15 -0.97 -2.98 19.00
N LEU A 16 -0.08 -3.54 18.17
CA LEU A 16 0.53 -2.81 17.06
C LEU A 16 -0.51 -2.43 15.99
N ALA A 17 -1.44 -3.33 15.66
CA ALA A 17 -2.55 -3.02 14.76
C ALA A 17 -3.46 -1.91 15.32
N SER A 18 -3.74 -1.93 16.62
CA SER A 18 -4.55 -0.90 17.30
C SER A 18 -3.85 0.45 17.30
N PHE A 19 -2.54 0.47 17.57
CA PHE A 19 -1.71 1.67 17.46
C PHE A 19 -1.75 2.23 16.04
N GLY A 20 -1.48 1.40 15.03
CA GLY A 20 -1.53 1.80 13.64
C GLY A 20 -2.91 2.32 13.23
N PHE A 21 -3.99 1.69 13.70
CA PHE A 21 -5.35 2.17 13.46
C PHE A 21 -5.57 3.58 14.00
N VAL A 22 -5.29 3.81 15.30
CA VAL A 22 -5.49 5.12 15.95
C VAL A 22 -4.63 6.18 15.28
N LYS A 23 -3.33 5.91 15.06
CA LYS A 23 -2.41 6.86 14.40
C LYS A 23 -2.84 7.16 12.97
N GLY A 24 -3.29 6.15 12.23
CA GLY A 24 -3.76 6.32 10.85
C GLY A 24 -4.98 7.23 10.79
N CYS A 25 -5.96 7.00 11.66
CA CYS A 25 -7.11 7.90 11.77
C CYS A 25 -6.69 9.34 12.11
N GLN A 26 -5.78 9.52 13.09
CA GLN A 26 -5.28 10.85 13.46
C GLN A 26 -4.67 11.57 12.26
N ILE A 27 -3.74 10.92 11.55
CA ILE A 27 -3.07 11.52 10.37
C ILE A 27 -4.10 11.95 9.31
N ILE A 28 -5.04 11.06 8.99
CA ILE A 28 -6.06 11.33 7.96
C ILE A 28 -6.96 12.50 8.36
N PHE A 29 -7.50 12.48 9.59
CA PHE A 29 -8.42 13.53 10.04
C PHE A 29 -7.71 14.86 10.27
N GLU A 30 -6.49 14.86 10.80
CA GLU A 30 -5.68 16.08 10.97
C GLU A 30 -5.36 16.75 9.63
N GLU A 31 -5.13 15.96 8.58
CA GLU A 31 -4.91 16.49 7.24
C GLU A 31 -6.21 17.09 6.67
N LEU A 32 -7.29 16.32 6.66
CA LEU A 32 -8.57 16.71 6.04
C LEU A 32 -9.29 17.84 6.79
N ALA A 33 -8.87 18.14 8.02
CA ALA A 33 -9.41 19.23 8.84
C ALA A 33 -8.75 20.59 8.58
N LYS A 34 -7.84 20.71 7.60
CA LYS A 34 -7.12 21.97 7.27
C LYS A 34 -7.60 22.58 5.94
N PRO A 35 -8.83 23.12 5.87
CA PRO A 35 -9.37 23.67 4.63
C PRO A 35 -8.77 25.01 4.21
N ASN A 36 -7.93 25.65 5.04
CA ASN A 36 -7.25 26.92 4.76
C ASN A 36 -8.17 28.04 4.26
N GLY A 37 -9.36 28.19 4.87
CA GLY A 37 -10.36 29.20 4.49
C GLY A 37 -11.15 28.88 3.22
N MET A 38 -11.09 27.63 2.74
CA MET A 38 -11.79 27.15 1.55
C MET A 38 -12.90 26.15 1.89
N GLU A 39 -13.58 26.31 3.02
CA GLU A 39 -14.62 25.39 3.51
C GLU A 39 -15.74 25.17 2.47
N ALA A 40 -16.05 26.20 1.68
CA ALA A 40 -17.04 26.12 0.60
C ALA A 40 -16.66 25.13 -0.53
N LYS A 41 -15.41 24.67 -0.60
CA LYS A 41 -14.95 23.69 -1.59
C LYS A 41 -15.21 22.23 -1.21
N TYR A 42 -15.63 21.91 0.03
CA TYR A 42 -15.91 20.52 0.42
C TYR A 42 -16.89 19.79 -0.51
N PRO A 43 -18.00 20.38 -0.99
CA PRO A 43 -18.87 19.71 -1.96
C PRO A 43 -18.16 19.36 -3.27
N LEU A 44 -17.32 20.27 -3.79
CA LEU A 44 -16.52 20.01 -4.99
C LEU A 44 -15.49 18.91 -4.72
N PHE A 45 -14.80 18.97 -3.58
CA PHE A 45 -13.86 17.94 -3.15
C PHE A 45 -14.48 16.54 -3.16
N LEU A 46 -15.64 16.38 -2.52
CA LEU A 46 -16.36 15.11 -2.45
C LEU A 46 -16.77 14.61 -3.84
N LEU A 47 -17.18 15.52 -4.74
CA LEU A 47 -17.48 15.18 -6.13
C LEU A 47 -16.21 14.74 -6.88
N THR A 48 -15.10 15.45 -6.73
CA THR A 48 -13.83 15.15 -7.40
C THR A 48 -13.30 13.79 -6.98
N ILE A 49 -13.23 13.48 -5.69
CA ILE A 49 -12.74 12.16 -5.22
C ILE A 49 -13.69 11.02 -5.60
N SER A 50 -14.97 11.30 -5.88
CA SER A 50 -15.92 10.27 -6.32
C SER A 50 -15.53 9.64 -7.67
N VAL A 51 -14.72 10.33 -8.49
CA VAL A 51 -14.17 9.80 -9.75
C VAL A 51 -13.32 8.55 -9.50
N ALA A 52 -12.72 8.40 -8.32
CA ALA A 52 -11.98 7.19 -7.94
C ALA A 52 -12.85 5.91 -7.99
N ALA A 53 -14.19 6.04 -7.89
CA ALA A 53 -15.12 4.92 -8.03
C ALA A 53 -14.93 4.13 -9.33
N LEU A 54 -14.44 4.78 -10.41
CA LEU A 54 -14.17 4.15 -11.71
C LEU A 54 -13.21 2.97 -11.61
N TYR A 55 -12.21 3.02 -10.72
CA TYR A 55 -11.28 1.91 -10.52
C TYR A 55 -11.57 1.12 -9.23
N ILE A 56 -12.11 1.77 -8.19
CA ILE A 56 -12.41 1.11 -6.91
C ILE A 56 -13.47 0.02 -7.11
N ILE A 57 -14.57 0.32 -7.81
CA ILE A 57 -15.67 -0.62 -8.02
C ILE A 57 -15.20 -1.92 -8.71
N PRO A 58 -14.53 -1.88 -9.89
CA PRO A 58 -14.07 -3.10 -10.54
C PRO A 58 -13.02 -3.86 -9.72
N LEU A 59 -12.10 -3.18 -9.02
CA LEU A 59 -11.13 -3.86 -8.17
C LEU A 59 -11.77 -4.49 -6.93
N VAL A 60 -12.77 -3.85 -6.31
CA VAL A 60 -13.55 -4.46 -5.22
C VAL A 60 -14.27 -5.70 -5.73
N TYR A 61 -14.89 -5.65 -6.92
CA TYR A 61 -15.51 -6.84 -7.52
C TYR A 61 -14.49 -7.97 -7.73
N PHE A 62 -13.31 -7.64 -8.26
CA PHE A 62 -12.21 -8.60 -8.42
C PHE A 62 -11.74 -9.20 -7.08
N ILE A 63 -11.59 -8.37 -6.04
CA ILE A 63 -11.26 -8.83 -4.68
C ILE A 63 -12.32 -9.79 -4.16
N ARG A 64 -13.62 -9.47 -4.30
CA ARG A 64 -14.72 -10.36 -3.88
C ARG A 64 -14.68 -11.71 -4.62
N TYR A 65 -14.35 -11.69 -5.91
CA TYR A 65 -14.13 -12.91 -6.69
C TYR A 65 -13.00 -13.76 -6.09
N LEU A 66 -11.83 -13.16 -5.80
CA LEU A 66 -10.69 -13.87 -5.22
C LEU A 66 -10.97 -14.40 -3.81
N GLU A 67 -11.66 -13.61 -2.98
CA GLU A 67 -12.06 -14.04 -1.64
C GLU A 67 -12.94 -15.28 -1.69
N LYS A 68 -13.90 -15.32 -2.61
CA LYS A 68 -14.75 -16.51 -2.83
C LYS A 68 -13.93 -17.68 -3.37
N ARG A 69 -13.08 -17.44 -4.38
CA ARG A 69 -12.24 -18.47 -5.01
C ARG A 69 -11.30 -19.16 -4.02
N TYR A 70 -10.69 -18.39 -3.12
CA TYR A 70 -9.71 -18.89 -2.15
C TYR A 70 -10.26 -19.10 -0.74
N ALA A 71 -11.59 -19.04 -0.57
CA ALA A 71 -12.27 -19.18 0.72
C ALA A 71 -11.66 -18.28 1.83
N ILE A 72 -11.31 -17.04 1.47
CA ILE A 72 -10.73 -16.07 2.41
C ILE A 72 -11.77 -15.72 3.47
N SER A 73 -11.39 -15.85 4.74
CA SER A 73 -12.32 -15.56 5.83
C SER A 73 -12.71 -14.08 5.86
N LYS A 74 -13.97 -13.79 6.20
CA LYS A 74 -14.47 -12.41 6.38
C LYS A 74 -13.62 -11.60 7.37
N LYS A 75 -13.08 -12.26 8.40
CA LYS A 75 -12.19 -11.63 9.38
C LYS A 75 -10.92 -11.07 8.71
N VAL A 76 -10.26 -11.86 7.85
CA VAL A 76 -9.08 -11.41 7.09
C VAL A 76 -9.44 -10.24 6.20
N SER A 77 -10.51 -10.38 5.41
CA SER A 77 -10.98 -9.33 4.51
C SER A 77 -11.25 -8.00 5.23
N HIS A 78 -12.11 -8.02 6.26
CA HIS A 78 -12.49 -6.80 6.98
C HIS A 78 -11.31 -6.14 7.67
N LEU A 79 -10.43 -6.93 8.31
CA LEU A 79 -9.24 -6.37 8.96
C LEU A 79 -8.26 -5.80 7.95
N SER A 80 -8.09 -6.41 6.77
CA SER A 80 -7.27 -5.85 5.70
C SER A 80 -7.79 -4.52 5.19
N TRP A 81 -9.11 -4.37 5.04
CA TRP A 81 -9.71 -3.09 4.65
C TRP A 81 -9.52 -2.02 5.73
N ILE A 82 -9.90 -2.33 6.97
CA ILE A 82 -9.81 -1.37 8.09
C ILE A 82 -8.37 -0.94 8.29
N LEU A 83 -7.44 -1.88 8.44
CA LEU A 83 -6.04 -1.57 8.71
C LEU A 83 -5.30 -1.05 7.47
N GLY A 84 -5.72 -1.42 6.26
CA GLY A 84 -5.17 -0.86 5.03
C GLY A 84 -5.49 0.64 4.90
N LEU A 85 -6.73 1.02 5.22
CA LEU A 85 -7.19 2.43 5.19
C LEU A 85 -6.59 3.28 6.31
N THR A 86 -6.06 2.67 7.37
CA THR A 86 -5.57 3.41 8.54
C THR A 86 -4.11 3.08 8.85
N ALA A 87 -3.82 1.87 9.31
CA ALA A 87 -2.50 1.48 9.80
C ALA A 87 -1.45 1.49 8.68
N GLY A 88 -1.84 1.22 7.43
CA GLY A 88 -0.97 1.36 6.27
C GLY A 88 -0.38 2.78 6.20
N VAL A 89 -1.25 3.79 6.26
CA VAL A 89 -0.86 5.22 6.26
C VAL A 89 0.08 5.53 7.41
N ALA A 90 -0.25 5.12 8.64
CA ALA A 90 0.58 5.39 9.79
C ALA A 90 1.99 4.78 9.68
N PHE A 91 2.09 3.49 9.31
CA PHE A 91 3.38 2.82 9.21
C PHE A 91 4.22 3.38 8.07
N SER A 92 3.59 3.75 6.95
CA SER A 92 4.28 4.39 5.83
C SER A 92 4.78 5.79 6.19
N ASP A 93 3.99 6.60 6.89
CA ASP A 93 4.41 7.93 7.38
C ASP A 93 5.65 7.85 8.30
N TYR A 94 5.66 6.91 9.24
CA TYR A 94 6.85 6.62 10.05
C TYR A 94 8.04 6.15 9.19
N GLY A 95 7.78 5.33 8.18
CA GLY A 95 8.79 4.89 7.21
C GLY A 95 9.40 6.06 6.44
N HIS A 96 8.58 6.96 5.90
CA HIS A 96 9.03 8.15 5.19
C HIS A 96 9.87 9.05 6.09
N THR A 97 9.44 9.25 7.35
CA THR A 97 10.18 10.04 8.34
C THR A 97 11.56 9.43 8.62
N ALA A 98 11.63 8.11 8.84
CA ALA A 98 12.88 7.42 9.11
C ALA A 98 13.85 7.47 7.93
N ILE A 99 13.35 7.22 6.70
CA ILE A 99 14.17 7.27 5.49
C ILE A 99 14.61 8.70 5.21
N GLY A 100 13.71 9.68 5.37
CA GLY A 100 14.03 11.10 5.22
C GLY A 100 15.15 11.52 6.16
N TYR A 101 15.05 11.20 7.46
CA TYR A 101 16.11 11.46 8.43
C TYR A 101 17.44 10.79 8.02
N PHE A 102 17.40 9.52 7.60
CA PHE A 102 18.59 8.82 7.16
C PHE A 102 19.27 9.49 5.96
N LEU A 103 18.49 9.89 4.95
CA LEU A 103 19.01 10.56 3.76
C LEU A 103 19.60 11.94 4.07
N LEU A 104 18.95 12.72 4.95
CA LEU A 104 19.37 14.09 5.25
C LEU A 104 20.51 14.15 6.26
N GLU A 105 20.44 13.40 7.34
CA GLU A 105 21.38 13.54 8.46
C GLU A 105 22.56 12.59 8.37
N ILE A 106 22.36 11.40 7.79
CA ILE A 106 23.41 10.37 7.71
C ILE A 106 24.09 10.38 6.35
N VAL A 107 23.31 10.25 5.27
CA VAL A 107 23.85 10.25 3.89
C VAL A 107 24.20 11.66 3.42
N LYS A 108 23.48 12.68 3.90
CA LYS A 108 23.64 14.10 3.53
C LYS A 108 23.49 14.32 2.03
N VAL A 109 22.41 13.80 1.46
CA VAL A 109 22.07 14.00 0.05
C VAL A 109 21.83 15.49 -0.25
N SER A 110 22.12 15.91 -1.49
CA SER A 110 21.86 17.29 -1.93
C SER A 110 20.37 17.59 -2.04
N ASP A 111 20.00 18.87 -2.05
CA ASP A 111 18.63 19.31 -2.30
C ASP A 111 18.14 18.88 -3.69
N ASP A 112 19.01 18.92 -4.71
CA ASP A 112 18.67 18.45 -6.06
C ASP A 112 18.31 16.95 -6.05
N PHE A 113 19.12 16.12 -5.36
CA PHE A 113 18.81 14.70 -5.23
C PHE A 113 17.50 14.48 -4.48
N ARG A 114 17.27 15.24 -3.41
CA ARG A 114 16.04 15.15 -2.61
C ARG A 114 14.81 15.51 -3.44
N TYR A 115 14.91 16.54 -4.27
CA TYR A 115 13.83 16.99 -5.14
C TYR A 115 13.54 15.97 -6.24
N ASP A 116 14.57 15.49 -6.95
CA ASP A 116 14.40 14.60 -8.10
C ASP A 116 14.12 13.13 -7.71
N TRP A 117 14.81 12.63 -6.68
CA TRP A 117 14.84 11.20 -6.33
C TRP A 117 14.25 10.87 -4.97
N GLY A 118 13.92 11.88 -4.15
CA GLY A 118 13.42 11.66 -2.79
C GLY A 118 12.17 10.77 -2.74
N ALA A 119 11.21 11.01 -3.64
CA ALA A 119 10.00 10.18 -3.75
C ALA A 119 10.33 8.75 -4.19
N ALA A 120 11.20 8.59 -5.18
CA ALA A 120 11.63 7.29 -5.70
C ALA A 120 12.34 6.44 -4.64
N VAL A 121 13.12 7.05 -3.77
CA VAL A 121 13.85 6.33 -2.70
C VAL A 121 12.96 6.12 -1.48
N SER A 122 12.16 7.11 -1.08
CA SER A 122 11.39 7.02 0.16
C SER A 122 10.17 6.11 0.01
N ALA A 123 9.35 6.31 -1.02
CA ALA A 123 8.06 5.65 -1.15
C ALA A 123 8.13 4.11 -1.26
N PRO A 124 9.00 3.50 -2.09
CA PRO A 124 9.02 2.04 -2.22
C PRO A 124 9.36 1.32 -0.92
N PHE A 125 10.20 1.92 -0.09
CA PHE A 125 10.61 1.33 1.17
C PHE A 125 9.66 1.71 2.31
N ALA A 126 9.21 2.95 2.40
CA ALA A 126 8.26 3.37 3.43
C ALA A 126 6.90 2.70 3.24
N GLU A 127 6.37 2.77 2.02
CA GLU A 127 5.00 2.41 1.74
C GLU A 127 4.82 0.91 1.65
N GLU A 128 5.65 0.21 0.88
CA GLU A 128 5.47 -1.24 0.69
C GLU A 128 5.75 -2.01 1.98
N PHE A 129 6.72 -1.60 2.80
CA PHE A 129 6.92 -2.21 4.12
C PHE A 129 5.78 -1.89 5.08
N GLY A 130 5.29 -0.64 5.09
CA GLY A 130 4.15 -0.25 5.95
C GLY A 130 2.88 -1.04 5.62
N LYS A 131 2.56 -1.16 4.34
CA LYS A 131 1.42 -1.95 3.84
C LYS A 131 1.63 -3.46 4.04
N ALA A 132 2.82 -3.99 3.80
CA ALA A 132 3.10 -5.40 4.05
C ALA A 132 3.05 -5.75 5.55
N LEU A 133 3.45 -4.83 6.43
CA LEU A 133 3.27 -4.98 7.88
C LEU A 133 1.78 -5.10 8.23
N VAL A 134 0.90 -4.30 7.62
CA VAL A 134 -0.55 -4.48 7.78
C VAL A 134 -0.98 -5.89 7.40
N VAL A 135 -0.55 -6.40 6.24
CA VAL A 135 -0.87 -7.76 5.80
C VAL A 135 -0.43 -8.78 6.85
N VAL A 136 0.84 -8.73 7.29
CA VAL A 136 1.37 -9.66 8.29
C VAL A 136 0.58 -9.59 9.60
N LEU A 137 0.25 -8.39 10.09
CA LEU A 137 -0.55 -8.23 11.31
C LEU A 137 -1.93 -8.87 11.18
N VAL A 138 -2.63 -8.64 10.06
CA VAL A 138 -3.93 -9.25 9.78
C VAL A 138 -3.82 -10.77 9.79
N LEU A 139 -2.83 -11.32 9.09
CA LEU A 139 -2.66 -12.77 8.97
C LEU A 139 -2.22 -13.43 10.28
N LEU A 140 -1.45 -12.73 11.12
CA LEU A 140 -1.13 -13.17 12.49
C LEU A 140 -2.36 -13.17 13.39
N ILE A 141 -3.16 -12.09 13.37
CA ILE A 141 -4.39 -11.96 14.17
C ILE A 141 -5.46 -12.98 13.74
N ALA A 142 -5.54 -13.28 12.44
CA ALA A 142 -6.46 -14.27 11.88
C ALA A 142 -5.91 -15.70 11.93
N ARG A 143 -4.61 -15.88 12.18
CA ARG A 143 -3.88 -17.16 12.08
C ARG A 143 -4.03 -17.80 10.69
N LYS A 144 -3.83 -17.00 9.64
CA LYS A 144 -4.00 -17.36 8.23
C LYS A 144 -2.77 -16.98 7.38
N MET A 145 -1.58 -17.39 7.82
CA MET A 145 -0.31 -17.12 7.14
C MET A 145 -0.11 -18.05 5.91
N THR A 146 -0.89 -17.86 4.86
CA THR A 146 -0.78 -18.61 3.59
C THR A 146 -0.59 -17.65 2.43
N LEU A 147 -0.05 -18.11 1.29
CA LEU A 147 0.21 -17.23 0.14
C LEU A 147 -1.08 -16.73 -0.52
N LYS A 148 -2.15 -17.55 -0.55
CA LYS A 148 -3.48 -17.10 -1.01
C LYS A 148 -4.03 -15.95 -0.15
N HIS A 149 -3.86 -16.04 1.16
CA HIS A 149 -4.25 -14.96 2.07
C HIS A 149 -3.35 -13.73 1.91
N ALA A 150 -2.03 -13.91 1.74
CA ALA A 150 -1.09 -12.83 1.48
C ALA A 150 -1.42 -12.08 0.19
N LEU A 151 -1.75 -12.80 -0.88
CA LEU A 151 -2.17 -12.24 -2.16
C LEU A 151 -3.41 -11.36 -1.99
N VAL A 152 -4.49 -11.89 -1.42
CA VAL A 152 -5.75 -11.14 -1.30
C VAL A 152 -5.63 -9.98 -0.31
N SER A 153 -5.01 -10.20 0.86
CA SER A 153 -4.76 -9.12 1.81
C SER A 153 -3.82 -8.05 1.26
N GLY A 154 -2.83 -8.42 0.45
CA GLY A 154 -1.91 -7.49 -0.21
C GLY A 154 -2.62 -6.59 -1.21
N ILE A 155 -3.50 -7.17 -2.06
CA ILE A 155 -4.35 -6.38 -2.97
C ILE A 155 -5.22 -5.41 -2.17
N ILE A 156 -5.89 -5.88 -1.11
CA ILE A 156 -6.77 -5.04 -0.27
C ILE A 156 -5.98 -3.91 0.41
N ALA A 157 -4.83 -4.22 1.02
CA ALA A 157 -4.02 -3.24 1.74
C ALA A 157 -3.47 -2.16 0.78
N GLY A 158 -2.97 -2.58 -0.38
CA GLY A 158 -2.47 -1.65 -1.41
C GLY A 158 -3.57 -0.76 -1.99
N LEU A 159 -4.74 -1.35 -2.30
CA LEU A 159 -5.90 -0.58 -2.76
C LEU A 159 -6.41 0.40 -1.71
N SER A 160 -6.48 -0.02 -0.45
CA SER A 160 -6.90 0.84 0.65
C SER A 160 -5.99 2.04 0.83
N PHE A 161 -4.67 1.82 0.79
CA PHE A 161 -3.68 2.90 0.86
C PHE A 161 -3.83 3.87 -0.30
N GLN A 162 -3.98 3.34 -1.51
CA GLN A 162 -4.15 4.14 -2.72
C GLN A 162 -5.40 5.04 -2.66
N ILE A 163 -6.51 4.53 -2.14
CA ILE A 163 -7.73 5.33 -1.93
C ILE A 163 -7.44 6.51 -1.00
N VAL A 164 -6.76 6.28 0.12
CA VAL A 164 -6.44 7.36 1.06
C VAL A 164 -5.48 8.36 0.45
N GLU A 165 -4.48 7.87 -0.28
CA GLU A 165 -3.51 8.72 -0.95
C GLU A 165 -4.19 9.60 -2.02
N ASP A 166 -5.07 9.04 -2.85
CA ASP A 166 -5.87 9.79 -3.84
C ASP A 166 -6.67 10.92 -3.19
N ILE A 167 -7.31 10.62 -2.05
CA ILE A 167 -8.06 11.61 -1.26
C ILE A 167 -7.12 12.71 -0.74
N MET A 168 -5.99 12.35 -0.14
CA MET A 168 -5.05 13.31 0.45
C MET A 168 -4.38 14.20 -0.60
N PHE A 169 -3.95 13.65 -1.74
CA PHE A 169 -3.37 14.47 -2.81
C PHE A 169 -4.41 15.43 -3.40
N THR A 170 -5.62 14.94 -3.67
CA THR A 170 -6.71 15.81 -4.16
C THR A 170 -7.06 16.89 -3.15
N PHE A 171 -7.02 16.57 -1.85
CA PHE A 171 -7.26 17.55 -0.79
C PHE A 171 -6.16 18.62 -0.77
N ARG A 172 -4.89 18.22 -0.80
CA ARG A 172 -3.76 19.15 -0.83
C ARG A 172 -3.84 20.07 -2.04
N ASP A 173 -4.11 19.54 -3.22
CA ASP A 173 -4.24 20.32 -4.45
C ASP A 173 -5.35 21.37 -4.33
N MET A 174 -6.53 20.96 -3.84
CA MET A 174 -7.71 21.82 -3.76
C MET A 174 -7.64 22.88 -2.65
N PHE A 175 -7.22 22.49 -1.45
CA PHE A 175 -7.30 23.32 -0.24
C PHE A 175 -5.97 24.01 0.11
N ILE A 176 -4.82 23.44 -0.28
CA ILE A 176 -3.50 24.05 -0.06
C ILE A 176 -3.03 24.74 -1.34
N GLY A 177 -3.06 24.03 -2.47
CA GLY A 177 -2.72 24.55 -3.79
C GLY A 177 -3.76 25.54 -4.35
N LYS A 178 -4.96 25.57 -3.75
CA LYS A 178 -6.11 26.41 -4.15
C LYS A 178 -6.65 26.09 -5.55
N LEU A 179 -6.37 24.90 -6.08
CA LEU A 179 -6.82 24.40 -7.39
C LEU A 179 -8.18 23.69 -7.28
N ASP A 180 -8.64 23.03 -8.34
CA ASP A 180 -9.91 22.29 -8.38
C ASP A 180 -9.76 20.77 -8.11
N GLY A 181 -8.52 20.27 -7.98
CA GLY A 181 -8.22 18.85 -7.73
C GLY A 181 -8.54 17.90 -8.88
N PHE A 182 -9.11 18.36 -9.99
CA PHE A 182 -9.62 17.49 -11.05
C PHE A 182 -8.48 16.87 -11.86
N GLU A 183 -7.47 17.66 -12.22
CA GLU A 183 -6.27 17.15 -12.89
C GLU A 183 -5.57 16.09 -12.03
N THR A 184 -5.42 16.35 -10.73
CA THR A 184 -4.83 15.42 -9.78
C THR A 184 -5.58 14.09 -9.75
N ILE A 185 -6.90 14.10 -9.55
CA ILE A 185 -7.65 12.83 -9.43
C ILE A 185 -7.66 12.07 -10.77
N ILE A 186 -7.74 12.74 -11.91
CA ILE A 186 -7.71 12.09 -13.23
C ILE A 186 -6.36 11.42 -13.48
N GLY A 187 -5.25 12.10 -13.17
CA GLY A 187 -3.92 11.51 -13.29
C GLY A 187 -3.77 10.26 -12.42
N ARG A 188 -4.30 10.31 -11.19
CA ARG A 188 -4.23 9.19 -10.24
C ARG A 188 -5.13 8.02 -10.65
N VAL A 189 -6.36 8.28 -11.09
CA VAL A 189 -7.26 7.25 -11.64
C VAL A 189 -6.66 6.63 -12.90
N GLY A 190 -6.02 7.42 -13.75
CA GLY A 190 -5.36 6.95 -14.97
C GLY A 190 -4.22 5.95 -14.71
N GLN A 191 -3.60 5.99 -13.54
CA GLN A 191 -2.53 5.07 -13.14
C GLN A 191 -3.02 3.94 -12.22
N ALA A 192 -4.27 3.97 -11.79
CA ALA A 192 -4.72 3.16 -10.66
C ALA A 192 -4.75 1.65 -10.92
N GLY A 193 -4.82 1.24 -12.18
CA GLY A 193 -4.92 -0.16 -12.59
C GLY A 193 -3.67 -0.99 -12.36
N TRP A 194 -2.52 -0.41 -12.00
CA TRP A 194 -1.23 -1.12 -12.02
C TRP A 194 -0.21 -0.61 -10.99
N THR A 195 -0.65 0.08 -9.94
CA THR A 195 0.25 0.65 -8.92
C THR A 195 0.14 -0.06 -7.58
N HIS A 196 -0.33 0.61 -6.53
CA HIS A 196 -0.10 0.19 -5.13
C HIS A 196 -0.68 -1.19 -4.81
N TRP A 197 -1.85 -1.55 -5.35
CA TRP A 197 -2.44 -2.87 -5.10
C TRP A 197 -1.62 -4.02 -5.71
N VAL A 198 -0.93 -3.77 -6.84
CA VAL A 198 0.00 -4.73 -7.44
C VAL A 198 1.30 -4.76 -6.62
N PHE A 199 1.91 -3.61 -6.35
CA PHE A 199 3.18 -3.54 -5.62
C PHE A 199 3.07 -4.23 -4.26
N THR A 200 1.98 -3.95 -3.55
CA THR A 200 1.74 -4.52 -2.21
C THR A 200 1.47 -6.01 -2.29
N MET A 201 0.73 -6.48 -3.29
CA MET A 201 0.50 -7.92 -3.51
C MET A 201 1.83 -8.65 -3.72
N LEU A 202 2.70 -8.15 -4.59
CA LEU A 202 4.02 -8.75 -4.83
C LEU A 202 4.84 -8.79 -3.54
N PHE A 203 4.91 -7.66 -2.82
CA PHE A 203 5.65 -7.58 -1.57
C PHE A 203 5.12 -8.58 -0.54
N ALA A 204 3.80 -8.61 -0.33
CA ALA A 204 3.15 -9.46 0.66
C ALA A 204 3.38 -10.96 0.38
N ILE A 205 3.28 -11.38 -0.88
CA ILE A 205 3.57 -12.76 -1.30
C ILE A 205 5.01 -13.12 -0.94
N GLY A 206 5.97 -12.27 -1.34
CA GLY A 206 7.39 -12.51 -1.05
C GLY A 206 7.69 -12.54 0.45
N MET A 207 7.14 -11.60 1.22
CA MET A 207 7.34 -11.52 2.67
C MET A 207 6.76 -12.75 3.37
N VAL A 208 5.53 -13.16 3.06
CA VAL A 208 4.91 -14.34 3.68
C VAL A 208 5.63 -15.62 3.29
N ALA A 209 6.07 -15.77 2.03
CA ALA A 209 6.87 -16.91 1.59
C ALA A 209 8.14 -17.08 2.42
N LEU A 210 8.87 -15.98 2.64
CA LEU A 210 10.10 -15.96 3.43
C LEU A 210 9.84 -16.23 4.92
N PHE A 211 8.81 -15.61 5.51
CA PHE A 211 8.49 -15.77 6.94
C PHE A 211 8.02 -17.17 7.29
N THR A 212 7.23 -17.79 6.42
CA THR A 212 6.68 -19.13 6.67
C THR A 212 7.55 -20.25 6.12
N LYS A 213 8.64 -19.91 5.40
CA LYS A 213 9.51 -20.87 4.69
C LYS A 213 8.68 -21.84 3.84
N GLN A 214 7.76 -21.30 3.04
CA GLN A 214 6.86 -22.13 2.22
C GLN A 214 7.65 -23.09 1.34
N LYS A 215 7.31 -24.38 1.38
CA LYS A 215 7.97 -25.36 0.49
C LYS A 215 7.63 -25.13 -0.98
N SER A 216 6.49 -24.51 -1.26
CA SER A 216 5.98 -24.20 -2.59
C SER A 216 6.66 -23.00 -3.25
N MET A 217 7.43 -22.21 -2.52
CA MET A 217 8.11 -21.03 -3.04
C MET A 217 9.51 -20.91 -2.45
N SER A 218 10.53 -20.96 -3.31
CA SER A 218 11.92 -20.87 -2.85
C SER A 218 12.23 -19.48 -2.26
N THR A 219 13.26 -19.40 -1.43
CA THR A 219 13.77 -18.13 -0.90
C THR A 219 14.08 -17.12 -2.01
N VAL A 220 14.65 -17.58 -3.12
CA VAL A 220 14.96 -16.72 -4.27
C VAL A 220 13.70 -16.14 -4.90
N GLN A 221 12.65 -16.95 -5.06
CA GLN A 221 11.36 -16.46 -5.55
C GLN A 221 10.71 -15.47 -4.58
N GLY A 222 10.78 -15.72 -3.27
CA GLY A 222 10.29 -14.78 -2.26
C GLY A 222 11.01 -13.42 -2.32
N LEU A 223 12.34 -13.44 -2.44
CA LEU A 223 13.14 -12.22 -2.60
C LEU A 223 12.86 -11.51 -3.93
N PHE A 224 12.65 -12.27 -5.01
CA PHE A 224 12.28 -11.72 -6.31
C PHE A 224 10.99 -10.90 -6.23
N TRP A 225 9.95 -11.40 -5.56
CA TRP A 225 8.68 -10.66 -5.45
C TRP A 225 8.81 -9.37 -4.64
N ILE A 226 9.61 -9.38 -3.57
CA ILE A 226 9.91 -8.16 -2.80
C ILE A 226 10.69 -7.16 -3.67
N ALA A 227 11.73 -7.62 -4.35
CA ALA A 227 12.55 -6.76 -5.21
C ALA A 227 11.75 -6.19 -6.39
N ALA A 228 10.85 -6.98 -6.99
CA ALA A 228 9.97 -6.55 -8.06
C ALA A 228 8.98 -5.47 -7.58
N SER A 229 8.42 -5.62 -6.38
CA SER A 229 7.57 -4.59 -5.76
C SER A 229 8.31 -3.26 -5.59
N ILE A 230 9.47 -3.30 -4.90
CA ILE A 230 10.28 -2.12 -4.64
C ILE A 230 10.74 -1.48 -5.96
N GLY A 231 11.20 -2.29 -6.91
CA GLY A 231 11.69 -1.83 -8.21
C GLY A 231 10.60 -1.14 -9.02
N LEU A 232 9.42 -1.75 -9.14
CA LEU A 232 8.30 -1.11 -9.84
C LEU A 232 7.97 0.24 -9.21
N HIS A 233 7.73 0.27 -7.90
CA HIS A 233 7.39 1.51 -7.20
C HIS A 233 8.50 2.57 -7.35
N PHE A 234 9.76 2.17 -7.21
CA PHE A 234 10.91 3.07 -7.41
C PHE A 234 10.85 3.73 -8.77
N PHE A 235 10.67 2.95 -9.84
CA PHE A 235 10.64 3.48 -11.19
C PHE A 235 9.41 4.35 -11.44
N PHE A 236 8.23 4.00 -10.91
CA PHE A 236 7.02 4.84 -11.02
C PHE A 236 7.19 6.23 -10.39
N ASN A 237 7.94 6.32 -9.30
CA ASN A 237 8.21 7.58 -8.60
C ASN A 237 9.54 8.24 -9.01
N SER A 238 10.26 7.63 -9.96
CA SER A 238 11.56 8.14 -10.42
C SER A 238 11.38 9.23 -11.49
N PRO A 239 12.36 10.15 -11.63
CA PRO A 239 12.38 11.12 -12.73
C PRO A 239 12.54 10.44 -14.09
N LEU A 240 12.86 9.13 -14.12
CA LEU A 240 12.92 8.33 -15.33
C LEU A 240 11.54 7.96 -15.86
N HIS A 241 10.45 8.14 -15.09
CA HIS A 241 9.10 7.80 -15.52
C HIS A 241 8.54 8.79 -16.56
N THR A 242 9.19 8.82 -17.71
CA THR A 242 8.88 9.72 -18.83
C THR A 242 9.03 8.96 -20.16
N GLY A 243 8.53 9.54 -21.24
CA GLY A 243 8.65 8.95 -22.59
C GLY A 243 8.08 7.53 -22.67
N ILE A 244 8.86 6.58 -23.19
CA ILE A 244 8.41 5.19 -23.35
C ILE A 244 8.16 4.46 -22.02
N LEU A 245 8.79 4.90 -20.92
CA LEU A 245 8.64 4.25 -19.62
C LEU A 245 7.25 4.46 -19.01
N THR A 246 6.50 5.49 -19.43
CA THR A 246 5.10 5.69 -19.03
C THR A 246 4.17 4.60 -19.55
N THR A 247 4.59 3.83 -20.55
CA THR A 247 3.86 2.67 -21.07
C THR A 247 4.45 1.36 -20.56
N LEU A 248 5.79 1.24 -20.56
CA LEU A 248 6.46 -0.02 -20.20
C LEU A 248 6.31 -0.39 -18.73
N LEU A 249 6.32 0.60 -17.81
CA LEU A 249 6.18 0.33 -16.38
C LEU A 249 4.79 -0.19 -16.00
N PRO A 250 3.67 0.42 -16.47
CA PRO A 250 2.34 -0.17 -16.34
C PRO A 250 2.26 -1.60 -16.88
N MET A 251 2.79 -1.84 -18.08
CA MET A 251 2.80 -3.18 -18.68
C MET A 251 3.57 -4.18 -17.82
N ALA A 252 4.76 -3.82 -17.35
CA ALA A 252 5.57 -4.66 -16.48
C ALA A 252 4.84 -4.98 -15.18
N SER A 253 4.19 -3.98 -14.56
CA SER A 253 3.42 -4.16 -13.34
C SER A 253 2.25 -5.13 -13.54
N VAL A 254 1.44 -4.95 -14.59
CA VAL A 254 0.33 -5.87 -14.90
C VAL A 254 0.85 -7.29 -15.15
N LEU A 255 1.92 -7.45 -15.94
CA LEU A 255 2.48 -8.76 -16.25
C LEU A 255 3.04 -9.46 -15.01
N LEU A 256 3.76 -8.73 -14.14
CA LEU A 256 4.26 -9.26 -12.87
C LEU A 256 3.12 -9.61 -11.92
N GLY A 257 2.07 -8.77 -11.86
CA GLY A 257 0.88 -9.06 -11.07
C GLY A 257 0.16 -10.33 -11.54
N LEU A 258 -0.01 -10.51 -12.86
CA LEU A 258 -0.58 -11.72 -13.43
C LEU A 258 0.30 -12.96 -13.19
N LEU A 259 1.62 -12.81 -13.28
CA LEU A 259 2.56 -13.88 -12.99
C LEU A 259 2.45 -14.32 -11.52
N ALA A 260 2.48 -13.37 -10.59
CA ALA A 260 2.33 -13.65 -9.16
C ALA A 260 0.99 -14.31 -8.83
N TYR A 261 -0.10 -13.81 -9.42
CA TYR A 261 -1.42 -14.45 -9.31
C TYR A 261 -1.38 -15.90 -9.77
N ARG A 262 -0.85 -16.18 -10.97
CA ARG A 262 -0.75 -17.55 -11.50
C ARG A 262 0.12 -18.44 -10.62
N THR A 263 1.25 -17.93 -10.14
CA THR A 263 2.15 -18.68 -9.24
C THR A 263 1.43 -19.09 -7.96
N VAL A 264 0.66 -18.19 -7.34
CA VAL A 264 -0.08 -18.50 -6.10
C VAL A 264 -1.31 -19.37 -6.37
N ASP A 265 -2.01 -19.16 -7.50
CA ASP A 265 -3.22 -19.91 -7.86
C ASP A 265 -2.94 -21.41 -8.06
N GLN A 266 -1.76 -21.76 -8.55
CA GLN A 266 -1.32 -23.15 -8.77
C GLN A 266 -0.99 -23.90 -7.48
N LEU A 267 -0.94 -23.21 -6.33
CA LEU A 267 -0.60 -23.82 -5.05
C LEU A 267 -1.79 -24.56 -4.45
N THR A 268 -1.54 -25.78 -3.97
CA THR A 268 -2.54 -26.67 -3.38
C THR A 268 -2.95 -26.31 -1.94
N GLU A 269 -2.51 -25.16 -1.43
CA GLU A 269 -2.81 -24.64 -0.08
C GLU A 269 -4.29 -24.76 0.32
#